data_AF-A0A560LRT7-F1
#
_entry.id   AF-A0A560LRT7-F1
#
_cell.length_a   1.000
_cell.length_b   1.000
_cell.length_c   1.000
_cell.angle_alpha   90.00
_cell.angle_beta   90.00
_cell.angle_gamma   90.00
#
_symmetry.space_group_name_H-M   'P 1'
#
loop_
_entity.id
_entity.type
_entity.pdbx_description
1 polymer ?
#
loop_
_entity_poly.entity_id
_entity_poly.type
_entity_poly.pdbx_seq_one_letter_code
_entity_poly.pdbx_strand_id
1 'polypeptide(L)'
;MSGILTLMRRFGADERGNFAMISAGLMTLVIGCAGLAIDLGTIFADRRKTQSTADLAAIVAAANLSNPVNAASATVTQNNYPASALVKVETGTYTASSAIAPQARFVTPAAGLPNAARVTLTTQTPLYFARYITGASSFNITTTATATSTEMATFAIGSRLLSVNGGVINALLGSMLGTTLSLSVMDYNSLISAKIDALDFLSALATRINLTGVTYSDLLSSNVKVGDLMAAALTTQQITNGAGAATTALSTISQAVTGSSTKVSPGTLIDLGPFANLTVGQKPKVGASVSVFDLVNTVAQIANGSHQIASSVNLGLPGIANVSVIATIGERPVGSSWIAMGTQGVSVHTAQTRILATVNVLGSGSIASINLPVYVEVASGTATLNAVSCGHPNINTSQVTVGVTPGIVDAWIGNVTVADMTNFATKPNPPPATLVTVLGIPITGLAHVGMGNTTPTNVNFSYSDIQAGTKKTVTTTNFLTSLTSSLLGDLTLNIAGIPIPGLGALVMSILNGVTSPIDQVLASLLSALGIGLGQVDVWVLGIRCDGAVLVN
;
A
#
# COMPACT_ATOMS: atom_id res chain seq x y z
N MET A 1 -45.21 47.72 91.83
CA MET A 1 -46.03 46.71 91.12
C MET A 1 -46.42 47.09 89.68
N SER A 2 -46.78 48.35 89.38
CA SER A 2 -47.20 48.76 88.03
C SER A 2 -46.14 48.57 86.92
N GLY A 3 -44.86 48.90 87.17
CA GLY A 3 -43.81 48.76 86.16
C GLY A 3 -43.48 47.32 85.73
N ILE A 4 -43.65 46.34 86.62
CA ILE A 4 -43.39 44.91 86.34
C ILE A 4 -44.48 44.34 85.43
N LEU A 5 -45.75 44.72 85.64
CA LEU A 5 -46.87 44.34 84.78
C LEU A 5 -46.73 44.90 83.36
N THR A 6 -46.21 46.13 83.21
CA THR A 6 -45.95 46.74 81.90
C THR A 6 -44.78 46.07 81.17
N LEU A 7 -43.73 45.66 81.88
CA LEU A 7 -42.61 44.90 81.33
C LEU A 7 -43.04 43.50 80.89
N MET A 8 -43.86 42.79 81.68
CA MET A 8 -44.37 41.47 81.31
C MET A 8 -45.35 41.52 80.13
N ARG A 9 -46.19 42.57 80.03
CA ARG A 9 -47.05 42.78 78.86
C ARG A 9 -46.26 43.11 77.60
N ARG A 10 -45.18 43.88 77.72
CA ARG A 10 -44.25 44.17 76.61
C ARG A 10 -43.51 42.92 76.16
N PHE A 11 -43.05 42.08 77.09
CA PHE A 11 -42.38 40.82 76.78
C PHE A 11 -43.32 39.80 76.11
N GLY A 12 -44.56 39.67 76.59
CA GLY A 12 -45.57 38.80 75.98
C GLY A 12 -46.07 39.27 74.60
N ALA A 13 -45.83 40.54 74.24
CA ALA A 13 -46.14 41.11 72.93
C ALA A 13 -44.91 41.29 72.03
N ASP A 14 -43.72 40.83 72.46
CA ASP A 14 -42.46 41.00 71.71
C ASP A 14 -42.23 39.84 70.73
N GLU A 15 -42.62 40.04 69.47
CA GLU A 15 -42.47 39.04 68.40
C GLU A 15 -41.06 39.00 67.77
N ARG A 16 -40.13 39.86 68.21
CA ARG A 16 -38.77 39.97 67.64
C ARG A 16 -37.95 38.68 67.79
N GLY A 17 -38.27 37.84 68.77
CA GLY A 17 -37.65 36.52 68.95
C GLY A 17 -38.00 35.49 67.87
N ASN A 18 -39.17 35.64 67.23
CA ASN A 18 -39.61 34.73 66.17
C ASN A 18 -38.73 34.87 64.91
N PHE A 19 -38.32 36.09 64.57
CA PHE A 19 -37.40 36.35 63.46
C PHE A 19 -36.02 35.72 63.68
N ALA A 20 -35.52 35.71 64.93
CA ALA A 20 -34.24 35.10 65.26
C ALA A 20 -34.28 33.56 65.10
N MET A 21 -35.36 32.91 65.53
CA MET A 21 -35.54 31.45 65.39
C MET A 21 -35.71 31.02 63.92
N ILE A 22 -36.52 31.76 63.16
CA ILE A 22 -36.71 31.50 61.71
C ILE A 22 -35.40 31.74 60.96
N SER A 23 -34.68 32.83 61.27
CA SER A 23 -33.38 33.12 60.65
C SER A 23 -32.33 32.06 60.99
N ALA A 24 -32.27 31.57 62.23
CA ALA A 24 -31.36 30.51 62.61
C ALA A 24 -31.66 29.19 61.86
N GLY A 25 -32.95 28.84 61.71
CA GLY A 25 -33.38 27.67 60.94
C GLY A 25 -33.02 27.78 59.46
N LEU A 26 -33.30 28.92 58.83
CA LEU A 26 -32.94 29.18 57.43
C LEU A 26 -31.42 29.22 57.22
N MET A 27 -30.66 29.83 58.13
CA MET A 27 -29.20 29.87 58.02
C MET A 27 -28.59 28.46 58.15
N THR A 28 -29.14 27.63 59.05
CA THR A 28 -28.74 26.22 59.17
C THR A 28 -29.01 25.44 57.89
N LEU A 29 -30.18 25.63 57.28
CA LEU A 29 -30.52 25.04 55.99
C LEU A 29 -29.54 25.50 54.89
N VAL A 30 -29.27 26.80 54.80
CA VAL A 30 -28.34 27.36 53.82
C VAL A 30 -26.93 26.79 53.99
N ILE A 31 -26.42 26.69 55.22
CA ILE A 31 -25.12 26.10 55.51
C ILE A 31 -25.10 24.61 55.14
N GLY A 32 -26.18 23.87 55.44
CA GLY A 32 -26.32 22.46 55.06
C GLY A 32 -26.30 22.26 53.54
N CYS A 33 -27.06 23.06 52.80
CA CYS A 33 -27.08 23.07 51.34
C CYS A 33 -25.71 23.47 50.76
N ALA A 34 -25.02 24.44 51.35
CA ALA A 34 -23.68 24.84 50.94
C ALA A 34 -22.66 23.72 51.16
N GLY A 35 -22.74 23.01 52.29
CA GLY A 35 -21.91 21.84 52.57
C GLY A 35 -22.12 20.72 51.54
N LEU A 36 -23.37 20.43 51.18
CA LEU A 36 -23.68 19.46 50.13
C LEU A 36 -23.20 19.92 48.74
N ALA A 37 -23.28 21.21 48.45
CA ALA A 37 -22.76 21.76 47.20
C ALA A 37 -21.24 21.57 47.09
N ILE A 38 -20.49 21.67 48.19
CA ILE A 38 -19.05 21.40 48.23
C ILE A 38 -18.76 19.92 47.92
N ASP A 39 -19.46 18.99 48.56
CA ASP A 39 -19.27 17.56 48.29
C ASP A 39 -19.62 17.18 46.85
N LEU A 40 -20.76 17.67 46.33
CA LEU A 40 -21.10 17.45 44.92
C LEU A 40 -20.05 18.05 44.00
N GLY A 41 -19.59 19.27 44.28
CA GLY A 41 -18.53 19.93 43.52
C GLY A 41 -17.24 19.13 43.48
N THR A 42 -16.81 18.58 44.62
CA THR A 42 -15.61 17.73 44.71
C THR A 42 -15.77 16.41 43.98
N ILE A 43 -16.92 15.73 44.09
CA ILE A 43 -17.21 14.49 43.34
C ILE A 43 -17.15 14.74 41.83
N PHE A 44 -17.76 15.82 41.33
CA PHE A 44 -17.72 16.13 39.90
C PHE A 44 -16.31 16.50 39.42
N ALA A 45 -15.54 17.23 40.24
CA ALA A 45 -14.15 17.56 39.95
C ALA A 45 -13.27 16.31 39.88
N ASP A 46 -13.37 15.42 40.87
CA ASP A 46 -12.63 14.15 40.91
C ASP A 46 -13.06 13.20 39.79
N ARG A 47 -14.35 13.19 39.45
CA ARG A 47 -14.85 12.40 38.30
C ARG A 47 -14.24 12.87 37.00
N ARG A 48 -14.15 14.19 36.78
CA ARG A 48 -13.52 14.75 35.58
C ARG A 48 -12.03 14.41 35.51
N LYS A 49 -11.32 14.48 36.65
CA LYS A 49 -9.90 14.10 36.74
C LYS A 49 -9.69 12.60 36.48
N THR A 50 -10.54 11.77 37.06
CA THR A 50 -10.50 10.31 36.89
C THR A 50 -10.85 9.91 35.45
N GLN A 51 -11.80 10.60 34.81
CA GLN A 51 -12.12 10.37 33.40
C GLN A 51 -10.95 10.75 32.49
N SER A 52 -10.33 11.92 32.70
CA SER A 52 -9.13 12.33 31.95
C SER A 52 -7.99 11.29 32.06
N THR A 53 -7.83 10.68 33.24
CA THR A 53 -6.83 9.61 33.44
C THR A 53 -7.23 8.32 32.73
N ALA A 54 -8.51 7.94 32.78
CA ALA A 54 -9.02 6.78 32.05
C ALA A 54 -8.87 6.95 30.54
N ASP A 55 -9.12 8.16 30.03
CA ASP A 55 -8.95 8.53 28.63
C ASP A 55 -7.49 8.38 28.19
N LEU A 56 -6.55 8.94 28.94
CA LEU A 56 -5.11 8.77 28.68
C LEU A 56 -4.68 7.31 28.75
N ALA A 57 -5.14 6.56 29.76
CA ALA A 57 -4.81 5.15 29.91
C ALA A 57 -5.39 4.30 28.76
N ALA A 58 -6.60 4.61 28.28
CA ALA A 58 -7.20 3.95 27.12
C ALA A 58 -6.42 4.24 25.84
N ILE A 59 -6.04 5.51 25.60
CA ILE A 59 -5.19 5.90 24.46
C ILE A 59 -3.88 5.11 24.49
N VAL A 60 -3.18 5.09 25.61
CA VAL A 60 -1.87 4.43 25.72
C VAL A 60 -2.01 2.89 25.62
N ALA A 61 -3.08 2.31 26.17
CA ALA A 61 -3.38 0.89 26.02
C ALA A 61 -3.70 0.50 24.57
N ALA A 62 -4.50 1.30 23.87
CA ALA A 62 -4.83 1.08 22.47
C ALA A 62 -3.65 1.37 21.52
N ALA A 63 -2.72 2.24 21.93
CA ALA A 63 -1.47 2.45 21.20
C ALA A 63 -0.46 1.31 21.40
N ASN A 64 -0.63 0.48 22.45
CA ASN A 64 0.22 -0.67 22.73
C ASN A 64 -0.63 -1.93 22.99
N LEU A 65 -1.29 -2.43 21.95
CA LEU A 65 -2.17 -3.61 22.03
C LEU A 65 -1.41 -4.92 22.29
N SER A 66 -0.07 -4.92 22.12
CA SER A 66 0.79 -6.04 22.50
C SER A 66 0.95 -6.19 24.02
N ASN A 67 0.88 -5.07 24.76
CA ASN A 67 1.03 -5.04 26.21
C ASN A 67 0.13 -3.97 26.87
N PRO A 68 -1.20 -4.05 26.69
CA PRO A 68 -2.12 -2.95 27.00
C PRO A 68 -2.28 -2.73 28.51
N VAL A 69 -2.21 -3.79 29.32
CA VAL A 69 -2.37 -3.72 30.79
C VAL A 69 -1.23 -2.95 31.43
N ASN A 70 0.02 -3.28 31.09
CA ASN A 70 1.18 -2.60 31.65
C ASN A 70 1.25 -1.14 31.20
N ALA A 71 0.89 -0.88 29.93
CA ALA A 71 0.83 0.46 29.37
C ALA A 71 -0.22 1.33 30.11
N ALA A 72 -1.45 0.83 30.29
CA ALA A 72 -2.48 1.52 31.07
C ALA A 72 -2.06 1.75 32.52
N SER A 73 -1.51 0.74 33.19
CA SER A 73 -1.09 0.82 34.59
C SER A 73 0.02 1.86 34.80
N ALA A 74 0.98 1.94 33.88
CA ALA A 74 2.02 2.97 33.91
C ALA A 74 1.42 4.38 33.78
N THR A 75 0.44 4.57 32.89
CA THR A 75 -0.25 5.86 32.74
C THR A 75 -1.05 6.25 33.99
N VAL A 76 -1.77 5.30 34.60
CA VAL A 76 -2.54 5.53 35.84
C VAL A 76 -1.62 5.97 36.98
N THR A 77 -0.51 5.26 37.16
CA THR A 77 0.48 5.57 38.22
C THR A 77 1.20 6.89 37.99
N GLN A 78 1.56 7.23 36.75
CA GLN A 78 2.12 8.55 36.40
C GLN A 78 1.15 9.71 36.66
N ASN A 79 -0.16 9.45 36.67
CA ASN A 79 -1.20 10.43 37.01
C ASN A 79 -1.54 10.48 38.51
N ASN A 80 -0.67 9.93 39.37
CA ASN A 80 -0.81 9.90 40.83
C ASN A 80 -2.02 9.10 41.35
N TYR A 81 -2.45 8.08 40.62
CA TYR A 81 -3.39 7.09 41.12
C TYR A 81 -2.67 5.77 41.42
N PRO A 82 -3.09 4.99 42.42
CA PRO A 82 -2.52 3.68 42.66
C PRO A 82 -2.83 2.74 41.49
N ALA A 83 -1.96 1.78 41.21
CA ALA A 83 -2.21 0.77 40.16
C ALA A 83 -3.51 -0.02 40.42
N SER A 84 -3.92 -0.17 41.68
CA SER A 84 -5.21 -0.80 42.06
C SER A 84 -6.45 -0.01 41.63
N ALA A 85 -6.32 1.27 41.27
CA ALA A 85 -7.42 2.04 40.69
C ALA A 85 -7.76 1.56 39.27
N LEU A 86 -6.82 0.87 38.59
CA LEU A 86 -7.06 0.23 37.30
C LEU A 86 -7.80 -1.10 37.51
N VAL A 87 -9.11 -1.08 37.31
CA VAL A 87 -9.97 -2.24 37.58
C VAL A 87 -9.98 -3.21 36.40
N LYS A 88 -9.95 -2.68 35.18
CA LYS A 88 -10.06 -3.50 33.97
C LYS A 88 -9.37 -2.87 32.77
N VAL A 89 -8.73 -3.70 31.96
CA VAL A 89 -8.25 -3.38 30.61
C VAL A 89 -8.71 -4.50 29.70
N GLU A 90 -9.51 -4.17 28.70
CA GLU A 90 -10.07 -5.11 27.73
C GLU A 90 -9.62 -4.73 26.33
N THR A 91 -9.09 -5.68 25.57
CA THR A 91 -8.86 -5.48 24.13
C THR A 91 -10.04 -5.98 23.33
N GLY A 92 -10.27 -5.36 22.18
CA GLY A 92 -11.42 -5.65 21.34
C GLY A 92 -11.27 -5.11 19.93
N THR A 93 -12.31 -5.30 19.15
CA THR A 93 -12.46 -4.70 17.82
C THR A 93 -13.44 -3.53 17.91
N TYR A 94 -13.01 -2.35 17.48
CA TYR A 94 -13.85 -1.17 17.32
C TYR A 94 -14.16 -0.95 15.83
N THR A 95 -15.44 -0.77 15.50
CA THR A 95 -15.91 -0.47 14.13
C THR A 95 -16.59 0.90 14.10
N ALA A 96 -15.96 1.87 13.44
CA ALA A 96 -16.47 3.22 13.26
C ALA A 96 -17.55 3.29 12.17
N SER A 97 -18.76 2.78 12.46
CA SER A 97 -19.89 2.83 11.55
C SER A 97 -21.10 3.53 12.19
N SER A 98 -21.66 4.50 11.48
CA SER A 98 -22.90 5.18 11.88
C SER A 98 -24.12 4.24 11.85
N ALA A 99 -24.04 3.13 11.10
CA ALA A 99 -25.08 2.10 11.06
C ALA A 99 -25.09 1.20 12.32
N ILE A 100 -24.03 1.22 13.12
CA ILE A 100 -23.91 0.43 14.35
C ILE A 100 -24.17 1.35 15.55
N ALA A 101 -25.05 0.91 16.46
CA ALA A 101 -25.33 1.62 17.71
C ALA A 101 -24.03 1.78 18.54
N PRO A 102 -23.78 2.92 19.22
CA PRO A 102 -22.50 3.19 19.89
C PRO A 102 -22.00 2.05 20.80
N GLN A 103 -22.91 1.48 21.59
CA GLN A 103 -22.63 0.39 22.53
C GLN A 103 -22.18 -0.92 21.86
N ALA A 104 -22.54 -1.12 20.58
CA ALA A 104 -22.19 -2.29 19.79
C ALA A 104 -20.95 -2.08 18.92
N ARG A 105 -20.36 -0.88 18.93
CA ARG A 105 -19.18 -0.57 18.10
C ARG A 105 -17.90 -1.19 18.63
N PHE A 106 -17.79 -1.40 19.95
CA PHE A 106 -16.67 -2.10 20.58
C PHE A 106 -17.11 -3.50 21.01
N VAL A 107 -16.50 -4.52 20.42
CA VAL A 107 -16.77 -5.93 20.73
C VAL A 107 -15.53 -6.56 21.37
N THR A 108 -15.75 -7.25 22.48
CA THR A 108 -14.72 -8.02 23.19
C THR A 108 -15.23 -9.44 23.48
N PRO A 109 -14.42 -10.50 23.26
CA PRO A 109 -13.06 -10.47 22.73
C PRO A 109 -13.00 -10.02 21.27
N ALA A 110 -11.83 -9.57 20.81
CA ALA A 110 -11.64 -9.11 19.43
C ALA A 110 -11.93 -10.21 18.41
N ALA A 111 -12.55 -9.85 17.29
CA ALA A 111 -12.66 -10.72 16.12
C ALA A 111 -11.36 -10.60 15.29
N GLY A 112 -10.37 -11.44 15.60
CA GLY A 112 -9.03 -11.37 14.98
C GLY A 112 -8.05 -10.52 15.80
N LEU A 113 -7.19 -9.74 15.13
CA LEU A 113 -6.28 -8.83 15.83
C LEU A 113 -7.08 -7.68 16.48
N PRO A 114 -6.86 -7.37 17.76
CA PRO A 114 -7.50 -6.22 18.39
C PRO A 114 -7.03 -4.93 17.72
N ASN A 115 -7.91 -3.94 17.63
CA ASN A 115 -7.59 -2.58 17.18
C ASN A 115 -8.03 -1.50 18.20
N ALA A 116 -8.48 -1.93 19.38
CA ALA A 116 -9.00 -1.05 20.42
C ALA A 116 -8.78 -1.64 21.82
N ALA A 117 -8.72 -0.73 22.79
CA ALA A 117 -8.67 -1.06 24.21
C ALA A 117 -9.70 -0.23 24.98
N ARG A 118 -10.38 -0.86 25.93
CA ARG A 118 -11.28 -0.25 26.90
C ARG A 118 -10.68 -0.35 28.29
N VAL A 119 -10.56 0.79 28.97
CA VAL A 119 -9.98 0.90 30.30
C VAL A 119 -11.05 1.37 31.29
N THR A 120 -11.16 0.70 32.42
CA THR A 120 -12.04 1.07 33.52
C THR A 120 -11.22 1.41 34.77
N LEU A 121 -11.43 2.61 35.30
CA LEU A 121 -10.84 3.07 36.56
C LEU A 121 -11.91 3.21 37.64
N THR A 122 -11.53 2.90 38.87
CA THR A 122 -12.35 3.20 40.05
C THR A 122 -11.51 3.92 41.10
N THR A 123 -11.99 5.08 41.54
CA THR A 123 -11.37 5.94 42.56
C THR A 123 -12.36 6.25 43.68
N GLN A 124 -11.88 6.78 44.80
CA GLN A 124 -12.72 7.16 45.95
C GLN A 124 -12.54 8.64 46.26
N THR A 125 -13.66 9.37 46.36
CA THR A 125 -13.70 10.77 46.79
C THR A 125 -14.23 10.85 48.22
N PRO A 126 -13.54 11.53 49.15
CA PRO A 126 -14.04 11.71 50.51
C PRO A 126 -15.31 12.57 50.52
N LEU A 127 -16.28 12.21 51.37
CA LEU A 127 -17.47 13.02 51.64
C LEU A 127 -17.22 13.82 52.92
N TYR A 128 -17.30 15.14 52.89
CA TYR A 128 -17.04 16.02 54.04
C TYR A 128 -18.30 16.27 54.86
N PHE A 129 -19.39 16.72 54.23
CA PHE A 129 -20.66 17.07 54.90
C PHE A 129 -21.75 16.02 54.64
N ALA A 130 -21.80 15.47 53.43
CA ALA A 130 -22.73 14.44 53.02
C ALA A 130 -22.62 13.16 53.86
N ARG A 131 -21.45 12.90 54.49
CA ARG A 131 -21.25 11.76 55.39
C ARG A 131 -22.27 11.70 56.52
N TYR A 132 -22.74 12.85 57.01
CA TYR A 132 -23.72 12.93 58.10
C TYR A 132 -25.14 12.63 57.65
N ILE A 133 -25.39 12.65 56.33
CA ILE A 133 -26.68 12.34 55.72
C ILE A 133 -26.67 10.91 55.15
N THR A 134 -25.61 10.53 54.45
CA THR A 134 -25.51 9.24 53.74
C THR A 134 -24.96 8.10 54.58
N GLY A 135 -24.31 8.40 55.72
CA GLY A 135 -23.61 7.42 56.55
C GLY A 135 -22.32 6.88 55.92
N ALA A 136 -21.93 7.35 54.73
CA ALA A 136 -20.71 6.93 54.04
C ALA A 136 -19.61 7.99 54.15
N SER A 137 -18.36 7.57 54.37
CA SER A 137 -17.20 8.48 54.45
C SER A 137 -16.62 8.86 53.09
N SER A 138 -16.96 8.13 52.03
CA SER A 138 -16.48 8.35 50.67
C SER A 138 -17.51 7.90 49.62
N PHE A 139 -17.29 8.33 48.39
CA PHE A 139 -18.06 7.97 47.21
C PHE A 139 -17.16 7.33 46.16
N ASN A 140 -17.54 6.17 45.63
CA ASN A 140 -16.80 5.49 44.57
C ASN A 140 -17.13 6.09 43.21
N ILE A 141 -16.11 6.53 42.49
CA ILE A 141 -16.21 7.05 41.13
C ILE A 141 -15.69 5.96 40.19
N THR A 142 -16.52 5.54 39.23
CA THR A 142 -16.09 4.64 38.16
C THR A 142 -16.14 5.38 36.83
N THR A 143 -15.04 5.34 36.09
CA THR A 143 -14.93 5.91 34.75
C THR A 143 -14.49 4.84 33.77
N THR A 144 -14.89 4.98 32.52
CA THR A 144 -14.51 4.06 31.46
C THR A 144 -14.23 4.87 30.21
N ALA A 145 -13.20 4.46 29.50
CA ALA A 145 -12.79 5.07 28.25
C ALA A 145 -12.42 3.97 27.26
N THR A 146 -12.81 4.15 26.00
CA THR A 146 -12.42 3.27 24.91
C THR A 146 -11.59 4.09 23.94
N ALA A 147 -10.47 3.53 23.49
CA ALA A 147 -9.68 4.10 22.43
C ALA A 147 -9.41 3.06 21.35
N THR A 148 -9.27 3.51 20.12
CA THR A 148 -8.90 2.68 18.98
C THR A 148 -7.62 3.19 18.35
N SER A 149 -6.78 2.27 17.90
CA SER A 149 -5.64 2.55 17.03
C SER A 149 -5.94 1.99 15.64
N THR A 150 -5.49 2.71 14.62
CA THR A 150 -5.58 2.21 13.25
C THR A 150 -4.18 2.15 12.67
N GLU A 151 -3.69 0.93 12.51
CA GLU A 151 -2.41 0.66 11.88
C GLU A 151 -2.64 0.49 10.38
N MET A 152 -2.01 1.35 9.58
CA MET A 152 -2.09 1.27 8.12
C MET A 152 -0.69 1.24 7.53
N ALA A 153 -0.57 0.66 6.36
CA ALA A 153 0.62 0.79 5.53
C ALA A 153 0.22 1.14 4.10
N THR A 154 1.09 1.88 3.45
CA THR A 154 1.08 2.08 2.00
C THR A 154 2.16 1.20 1.42
N PHE A 155 1.83 0.36 0.46
CA PHE A 155 2.81 -0.50 -0.18
C PHE A 155 2.47 -0.67 -1.65
N ALA A 156 3.48 -1.10 -2.40
CA ALA A 156 3.38 -1.31 -3.82
C ALA A 156 3.98 -2.64 -4.21
N ILE A 157 3.45 -3.17 -5.29
CA ILE A 157 4.02 -4.32 -5.99
C ILE A 157 4.46 -3.88 -7.36
N GLY A 158 5.61 -4.37 -7.76
CA GLY A 158 6.10 -4.18 -9.10
C GLY A 158 7.18 -5.19 -9.40
N SER A 159 7.98 -4.82 -10.37
CA SER A 159 8.95 -5.68 -10.99
C SER A 159 10.34 -5.10 -10.87
N ARG A 160 11.32 -5.99 -10.92
CA ARG A 160 12.71 -5.60 -10.95
C ARG A 160 13.11 -5.04 -12.31
N LEU A 161 13.68 -3.85 -12.31
CA LEU A 161 14.49 -3.36 -13.42
C LEU A 161 15.93 -3.86 -13.20
N LEU A 162 16.34 -4.89 -13.94
CA LEU A 162 17.66 -5.51 -13.81
C LEU A 162 18.78 -4.63 -14.37
N SER A 163 18.51 -3.97 -15.50
CA SER A 163 19.44 -3.04 -16.13
C SER A 163 18.71 -2.10 -17.09
N VAL A 164 19.15 -0.86 -17.14
CA VAL A 164 18.65 0.13 -18.10
C VAL A 164 19.41 -0.02 -19.42
N ASN A 165 18.76 -0.56 -20.44
CA ASN A 165 19.23 -0.43 -21.81
C ASN A 165 18.45 0.69 -22.50
N GLY A 166 19.11 1.84 -22.74
CA GLY A 166 18.46 3.02 -23.29
C GLY A 166 17.76 2.76 -24.63
N GLY A 167 18.33 1.92 -25.51
CA GLY A 167 17.72 1.60 -26.80
C GLY A 167 16.39 0.84 -26.67
N VAL A 168 16.37 -0.21 -25.86
CA VAL A 168 15.17 -1.04 -25.65
C VAL A 168 14.07 -0.27 -24.94
N ILE A 169 14.41 0.43 -23.86
CA ILE A 169 13.42 1.12 -23.04
C ILE A 169 12.82 2.30 -23.82
N ASN A 170 13.62 3.03 -24.61
CA ASN A 170 13.08 4.09 -25.47
C ASN A 170 12.11 3.54 -26.51
N ALA A 171 12.46 2.42 -27.17
CA ALA A 171 11.62 1.81 -28.20
C ALA A 171 10.30 1.28 -27.61
N LEU A 172 10.37 0.63 -26.46
CA LEU A 172 9.22 0.06 -25.78
C LEU A 172 8.31 1.14 -25.17
N LEU A 173 8.87 2.00 -24.31
CA LEU A 173 8.11 3.06 -23.64
C LEU A 173 7.56 4.08 -24.65
N GLY A 174 8.34 4.40 -25.69
CA GLY A 174 7.88 5.22 -26.81
C GLY A 174 6.69 4.56 -27.51
N SER A 175 6.78 3.28 -27.87
CA SER A 175 5.68 2.57 -28.51
C SER A 175 4.42 2.51 -27.63
N MET A 176 4.55 2.32 -26.32
CA MET A 176 3.41 2.30 -25.38
C MET A 176 2.73 3.66 -25.25
N LEU A 177 3.52 4.73 -25.32
CA LEU A 177 3.03 6.11 -25.28
C LEU A 177 2.59 6.63 -26.67
N GLY A 178 2.81 5.84 -27.73
CA GLY A 178 2.54 6.26 -29.11
C GLY A 178 3.45 7.37 -29.61
N THR A 179 4.70 7.44 -29.12
CA THR A 179 5.67 8.50 -29.42
C THR A 179 7.07 7.95 -29.63
N THR A 180 8.03 8.80 -29.98
CA THR A 180 9.45 8.45 -30.03
C THR A 180 10.18 9.08 -28.85
N LEU A 181 10.96 8.26 -28.15
CA LEU A 181 11.78 8.70 -27.02
C LEU A 181 13.25 8.53 -27.36
N SER A 182 14.07 9.44 -26.85
CA SER A 182 15.54 9.40 -26.99
C SER A 182 16.20 9.82 -25.68
N LEU A 183 15.88 9.09 -24.61
CA LEU A 183 16.47 9.29 -23.29
C LEU A 183 17.76 8.49 -23.14
N SER A 184 18.72 9.06 -22.41
CA SER A 184 19.95 8.36 -22.05
C SER A 184 19.73 7.40 -20.88
N VAL A 185 20.69 6.51 -20.65
CA VAL A 185 20.69 5.64 -19.44
C VAL A 185 20.70 6.47 -18.15
N MET A 186 21.38 7.63 -18.16
CA MET A 186 21.44 8.53 -17.02
C MET A 186 20.08 9.19 -16.73
N ASP A 187 19.32 9.53 -17.77
CA ASP A 187 17.97 10.07 -17.63
C ASP A 187 17.04 9.07 -16.94
N TYR A 188 17.07 7.80 -17.38
CA TYR A 188 16.32 6.73 -16.74
C TYR A 188 16.75 6.50 -15.29
N ASN A 189 18.06 6.42 -15.01
CA ASN A 189 18.56 6.30 -13.63
C ASN A 189 18.09 7.46 -12.75
N SER A 190 18.01 8.66 -13.31
CA SER A 190 17.50 9.84 -12.61
C SER A 190 16.00 9.73 -12.34
N LEU A 191 15.19 9.28 -13.30
CA LEU A 191 13.76 9.03 -13.13
C LEU A 191 13.48 7.93 -12.10
N ILE A 192 14.30 6.87 -12.08
CA ILE A 192 14.19 5.77 -11.12
C ILE A 192 14.47 6.26 -9.70
N SER A 193 15.51 7.09 -9.55
CA SER A 193 15.94 7.62 -8.26
C SER A 193 15.04 8.73 -7.73
N ALA A 194 14.38 9.48 -8.61
CA ALA A 194 13.47 10.55 -8.24
C ALA A 194 12.17 9.99 -7.64
N LYS A 195 11.77 10.55 -6.48
CA LYS A 195 10.54 10.19 -5.78
C LYS A 195 9.65 11.41 -5.63
N ILE A 196 8.35 11.22 -5.84
CA ILE A 196 7.30 12.22 -5.61
C ILE A 196 6.21 11.65 -4.73
N ASP A 197 5.51 12.50 -3.99
CA ASP A 197 4.38 12.08 -3.17
C ASP A 197 3.11 11.88 -4.03
N ALA A 198 2.45 10.74 -3.86
CA ALA A 198 1.25 10.37 -4.60
C ALA A 198 0.10 11.36 -4.42
N LEU A 199 -0.10 11.90 -3.22
CA LEU A 199 -1.19 12.84 -2.93
C LEU A 199 -0.88 14.24 -3.48
N ASP A 200 0.39 14.64 -3.45
CA ASP A 200 0.84 15.89 -4.08
C ASP A 200 0.74 15.80 -5.61
N PHE A 201 1.00 14.62 -6.19
CA PHE A 201 0.73 14.31 -7.60
C PHE A 201 -0.75 14.42 -7.95
N LEU A 202 -1.64 13.78 -7.18
CA LEU A 202 -3.08 13.86 -7.41
C LEU A 202 -3.61 15.29 -7.24
N SER A 203 -3.05 16.07 -6.32
CA SER A 203 -3.41 17.48 -6.12
C SER A 203 -2.97 18.35 -7.30
N ALA A 204 -1.76 18.12 -7.84
CA ALA A 204 -1.29 18.77 -9.06
C ALA A 204 -2.14 18.39 -10.28
N LEU A 205 -2.57 17.12 -10.36
CA LEU A 205 -3.44 16.63 -11.43
C LEU A 205 -4.80 17.31 -11.40
N ALA A 206 -5.46 17.35 -10.22
CA ALA A 206 -6.75 17.98 -10.03
C ALA A 206 -6.72 19.47 -10.40
N THR A 207 -5.66 20.17 -9.98
CA THR A 207 -5.43 21.57 -10.36
C THR A 207 -5.33 21.71 -11.88
N ARG A 208 -4.59 20.82 -12.54
CA ARG A 208 -4.37 20.88 -13.99
C ARG A 208 -5.64 20.66 -14.80
N ILE A 209 -6.52 19.76 -14.36
CA ILE A 209 -7.79 19.47 -15.06
C ILE A 209 -8.97 20.31 -14.54
N ASN A 210 -8.71 21.33 -13.72
CA ASN A 210 -9.70 22.23 -13.13
C ASN A 210 -10.79 21.51 -12.29
N LEU A 211 -10.43 20.41 -11.62
CA LEU A 211 -11.29 19.73 -10.66
C LEU A 211 -10.94 20.17 -9.24
N THR A 212 -11.48 21.31 -8.79
CA THR A 212 -11.28 21.83 -7.44
C THR A 212 -12.48 21.56 -6.54
N GLY A 213 -12.26 21.36 -5.24
CA GLY A 213 -13.33 21.13 -4.25
C GLY A 213 -14.00 19.76 -4.30
N VAL A 214 -13.49 18.83 -5.12
CA VAL A 214 -13.99 17.45 -5.22
C VAL A 214 -13.22 16.50 -4.30
N THR A 215 -13.72 15.28 -4.13
CA THR A 215 -13.04 14.22 -3.38
C THR A 215 -11.97 13.53 -4.23
N TYR A 216 -11.03 12.83 -3.60
CA TYR A 216 -10.11 11.98 -4.35
C TYR A 216 -10.84 10.89 -5.14
N SER A 217 -11.97 10.35 -4.66
CA SER A 217 -12.77 9.37 -5.42
C SER A 217 -13.29 9.93 -6.75
N ASP A 218 -13.70 11.21 -6.78
CA ASP A 218 -14.14 11.86 -8.01
C ASP A 218 -12.98 12.02 -8.99
N LEU A 219 -11.79 12.38 -8.49
CA LEU A 219 -10.58 12.47 -9.30
C LEU A 219 -10.16 11.09 -9.85
N LEU A 220 -10.12 10.07 -8.99
CA LEU A 220 -9.68 8.72 -9.35
C LEU A 220 -10.62 8.08 -10.39
N SER A 221 -11.92 8.38 -10.36
CA SER A 221 -12.89 7.90 -11.35
C SER A 221 -12.95 8.73 -12.65
N SER A 222 -12.24 9.86 -12.71
CA SER A 222 -12.23 10.72 -13.90
C SER A 222 -11.41 10.15 -15.06
N ASN A 223 -11.71 10.57 -16.29
CA ASN A 223 -10.97 10.18 -17.49
C ASN A 223 -9.98 11.28 -17.90
N VAL A 224 -8.69 11.08 -17.60
CA VAL A 224 -7.65 12.11 -17.74
C VAL A 224 -6.70 11.78 -18.89
N LYS A 225 -6.27 12.80 -19.66
CA LYS A 225 -5.31 12.60 -20.75
C LYS A 225 -3.93 12.21 -20.21
N VAL A 226 -3.23 11.35 -20.93
CA VAL A 226 -1.84 10.95 -20.60
C VAL A 226 -0.92 12.17 -20.48
N GLY A 227 -1.07 13.16 -21.37
CA GLY A 227 -0.30 14.40 -21.30
C GLY A 227 -0.53 15.20 -20.02
N ASP A 228 -1.75 15.17 -19.46
CA ASP A 228 -2.05 15.85 -18.21
C ASP A 228 -1.48 15.11 -17.00
N LEU A 229 -1.44 13.78 -17.04
CA LEU A 229 -0.77 12.97 -16.01
C LEU A 229 0.73 13.20 -15.99
N MET A 230 1.39 13.16 -17.16
CA MET A 230 2.83 13.40 -17.25
C MET A 230 3.21 14.81 -16.81
N ALA A 231 2.40 15.80 -17.19
CA ALA A 231 2.64 17.17 -16.78
C ALA A 231 2.34 17.42 -15.29
N ALA A 232 1.33 16.76 -14.71
CA ALA A 232 1.10 16.79 -13.27
C ALA A 232 2.28 16.16 -12.51
N ALA A 233 2.79 15.01 -12.97
CA ALA A 233 3.98 14.39 -12.42
C ALA A 233 5.21 15.32 -12.53
N LEU A 234 5.35 16.03 -13.65
CA LEU A 234 6.40 17.03 -13.85
C LEU A 234 6.29 18.19 -12.87
N THR A 235 5.10 18.75 -12.67
CA THR A 235 4.85 19.82 -11.69
C THR A 235 5.19 19.35 -10.28
N THR A 236 4.74 18.17 -9.87
CA THR A 236 5.06 17.62 -8.54
C THR A 236 6.55 17.35 -8.38
N GLN A 237 7.22 16.83 -9.41
CA GLN A 237 8.66 16.61 -9.43
C GLN A 237 9.44 17.92 -9.27
N GLN A 238 9.02 18.99 -9.96
CA GLN A 238 9.62 20.32 -9.84
C GLN A 238 9.45 20.92 -8.45
N ILE A 239 8.27 20.78 -7.84
CA ILE A 239 7.99 21.28 -6.49
C ILE A 239 8.78 20.49 -5.45
N THR A 240 8.84 19.16 -5.58
CA THR A 240 9.45 18.28 -4.58
C THR A 240 10.98 18.31 -4.65
N ASN A 241 11.54 18.23 -5.85
CA ASN A 241 12.97 17.96 -6.07
C ASN A 241 13.70 19.08 -6.85
N GLY A 242 12.99 20.12 -7.31
CA GLY A 242 13.57 21.22 -8.07
C GLY A 242 13.94 20.86 -9.51
N ALA A 243 14.77 21.72 -10.12
CA ALA A 243 15.34 21.46 -11.45
C ALA A 243 16.49 20.46 -11.34
N GLY A 244 16.52 19.45 -12.23
CA GLY A 244 17.54 18.42 -12.25
C GLY A 244 17.34 17.44 -13.40
N ALA A 245 18.20 16.41 -13.51
CA ALA A 245 18.17 15.45 -14.61
C ALA A 245 16.82 14.72 -14.75
N ALA A 246 16.21 14.29 -13.63
CA ALA A 246 14.89 13.66 -13.64
C ALA A 246 13.79 14.61 -14.14
N THR A 247 13.86 15.89 -13.76
CA THR A 247 12.93 16.94 -14.21
C THR A 247 13.06 17.19 -15.71
N THR A 248 14.29 17.22 -16.24
CA THR A 248 14.56 17.33 -17.67
C THR A 248 14.04 16.12 -18.44
N ALA A 249 14.36 14.92 -17.97
CA ALA A 249 13.92 13.67 -18.59
C ALA A 249 12.38 13.57 -18.62
N LEU A 250 11.71 13.88 -17.51
CA LEU A 250 10.25 13.88 -17.43
C LEU A 250 9.63 14.99 -18.29
N SER A 251 10.28 16.14 -18.43
CA SER A 251 9.88 17.20 -19.36
C SER A 251 9.92 16.74 -20.82
N THR A 252 10.97 16.02 -21.22
CA THR A 252 11.07 15.41 -22.56
C THR A 252 9.91 14.43 -22.81
N ILE A 253 9.62 13.56 -21.84
CA ILE A 253 8.48 12.62 -21.93
C ILE A 253 7.16 13.39 -22.02
N SER A 254 6.95 14.36 -21.12
CA SER A 254 5.72 15.15 -21.08
C SER A 254 5.47 15.87 -22.41
N GLN A 255 6.50 16.45 -23.03
CA GLN A 255 6.40 17.11 -24.33
C GLN A 255 6.06 16.11 -25.45
N ALA A 256 6.71 14.95 -25.45
CA ALA A 256 6.50 13.90 -26.45
C ALA A 256 5.06 13.34 -26.47
N VAL A 257 4.32 13.47 -25.37
CA VAL A 257 2.93 12.97 -25.25
C VAL A 257 1.86 14.07 -25.24
N THR A 258 2.23 15.34 -25.40
CA THR A 258 1.27 16.48 -25.39
C THR A 258 0.15 16.33 -26.41
N GLY A 259 0.44 15.76 -27.59
CA GLY A 259 -0.54 15.52 -28.65
C GLY A 259 -1.42 14.29 -28.45
N SER A 260 -1.17 13.47 -27.42
CA SER A 260 -1.92 12.24 -27.19
C SER A 260 -3.36 12.54 -26.75
N SER A 261 -4.33 11.90 -27.41
CA SER A 261 -5.74 11.93 -27.04
C SER A 261 -6.14 10.80 -26.09
N THR A 262 -5.22 9.87 -25.79
CA THR A 262 -5.46 8.74 -24.90
C THR A 262 -5.82 9.22 -23.50
N LYS A 263 -6.89 8.64 -22.95
CA LYS A 263 -7.37 8.91 -21.60
C LYS A 263 -7.25 7.66 -20.74
N VAL A 264 -6.91 7.86 -19.47
CA VAL A 264 -6.83 6.79 -18.46
C VAL A 264 -7.50 7.27 -17.17
N SER A 265 -8.01 6.31 -16.40
CA SER A 265 -8.59 6.59 -15.08
C SER A 265 -7.50 6.51 -14.00
N PRO A 266 -7.27 7.58 -13.22
CA PRO A 266 -6.22 7.56 -12.18
C PRO A 266 -6.46 6.50 -11.08
N GLY A 267 -7.69 6.02 -10.88
CA GLY A 267 -8.01 4.92 -9.96
C GLY A 267 -7.37 3.58 -10.33
N THR A 268 -6.99 3.39 -11.60
CA THR A 268 -6.18 2.24 -12.03
C THR A 268 -4.70 2.37 -11.65
N LEU A 269 -4.26 3.59 -11.29
CA LEU A 269 -2.93 3.87 -10.78
C LEU A 269 -2.92 3.73 -9.25
N ILE A 270 -3.75 4.46 -8.53
CA ILE A 270 -3.57 4.58 -7.07
C ILE A 270 -4.88 4.26 -6.37
N ASP A 271 -4.82 3.30 -5.44
CA ASP A 271 -5.89 3.08 -4.48
C ASP A 271 -5.54 3.77 -3.16
N LEU A 272 -6.32 4.80 -2.84
CA LEU A 272 -6.20 5.56 -1.60
C LEU A 272 -6.97 4.93 -0.43
N GLY A 273 -7.70 3.83 -0.66
CA GLY A 273 -8.49 3.14 0.33
C GLY A 273 -9.40 4.09 1.12
N PRO A 274 -9.28 4.15 2.46
CA PRO A 274 -10.16 4.98 3.30
C PRO A 274 -10.01 6.49 3.05
N PHE A 275 -8.94 6.92 2.37
CA PHE A 275 -8.68 8.34 2.08
C PHE A 275 -9.31 8.83 0.78
N ALA A 276 -9.94 7.95 -0.01
CA ALA A 276 -10.61 8.33 -1.25
C ALA A 276 -11.69 9.42 -1.04
N ASN A 277 -12.35 9.44 0.12
CA ASN A 277 -13.39 10.42 0.45
C ASN A 277 -12.86 11.77 0.94
N LEU A 278 -11.54 11.94 1.12
CA LEU A 278 -10.98 13.24 1.48
C LEU A 278 -11.09 14.22 0.31
N THR A 279 -11.26 15.50 0.62
CA THR A 279 -11.21 16.55 -0.39
C THR A 279 -9.79 16.65 -0.95
N VAL A 280 -9.64 16.74 -2.27
CA VAL A 280 -8.34 16.85 -2.91
C VAL A 280 -7.56 18.04 -2.33
N GLY A 281 -6.30 17.80 -1.96
CA GLY A 281 -5.43 18.75 -1.26
C GLY A 281 -5.36 18.52 0.25
N GLN A 282 -6.25 17.72 0.83
CA GLN A 282 -6.10 17.23 2.20
C GLN A 282 -5.10 16.07 2.24
N LYS A 283 -4.02 16.25 3.01
CA LYS A 283 -2.96 15.24 3.14
C LYS A 283 -3.07 14.51 4.48
N PRO A 284 -3.50 13.23 4.52
CA PRO A 284 -3.37 12.42 5.72
C PRO A 284 -1.89 12.22 6.07
N LYS A 285 -1.59 11.91 7.33
CA LYS A 285 -0.23 11.61 7.80
C LYS A 285 0.23 10.21 7.38
N VAL A 286 0.10 9.88 6.09
CA VAL A 286 0.56 8.62 5.52
C VAL A 286 1.54 8.94 4.40
N GLY A 287 2.75 8.40 4.50
CA GLY A 287 3.73 8.48 3.41
C GLY A 287 3.29 7.68 2.19
N ALA A 288 3.42 8.27 1.01
CA ALA A 288 3.15 7.60 -0.27
C ALA A 288 4.15 8.09 -1.35
N SER A 289 5.44 7.90 -1.11
CA SER A 289 6.50 8.38 -2.01
C SER A 289 6.80 7.40 -3.15
N VAL A 290 6.35 7.73 -4.35
CA VAL A 290 6.43 6.87 -5.55
C VAL A 290 7.60 7.27 -6.43
N SER A 291 8.30 6.30 -7.04
CA SER A 291 9.31 6.58 -8.06
C SER A 291 8.67 7.19 -9.31
N VAL A 292 9.28 8.23 -9.86
CA VAL A 292 8.80 8.88 -11.08
C VAL A 292 8.81 7.91 -12.26
N PHE A 293 9.87 7.11 -12.41
CA PHE A 293 9.94 6.10 -13.47
C PHE A 293 8.79 5.09 -13.38
N ASP A 294 8.53 4.57 -12.18
CA ASP A 294 7.47 3.57 -11.99
C ASP A 294 6.08 4.17 -12.33
N LEU A 295 5.84 5.44 -11.98
CA LEU A 295 4.62 6.16 -12.38
C LEU A 295 4.52 6.29 -13.91
N VAL A 296 5.58 6.75 -14.57
CA VAL A 296 5.62 6.90 -16.05
C VAL A 296 5.37 5.56 -16.74
N ASN A 297 6.07 4.51 -16.31
CA ASN A 297 5.91 3.17 -16.87
C ASN A 297 4.48 2.68 -16.69
N THR A 298 3.91 2.83 -15.49
CA THR A 298 2.53 2.39 -15.21
C THR A 298 1.51 3.15 -16.04
N VAL A 299 1.65 4.47 -16.19
CA VAL A 299 0.76 5.26 -17.06
C VAL A 299 0.89 4.82 -18.52
N ALA A 300 2.12 4.56 -19.00
CA ALA A 300 2.33 4.07 -20.36
C ALA A 300 1.67 2.70 -20.60
N GLN A 301 1.75 1.78 -19.63
CA GLN A 301 1.11 0.47 -19.71
C GLN A 301 -0.41 0.59 -19.84
N ILE A 302 -1.04 1.45 -19.03
CA ILE A 302 -2.49 1.65 -19.03
C ILE A 302 -2.93 2.44 -20.27
N ALA A 303 -2.11 3.39 -20.74
CA ALA A 303 -2.37 4.17 -21.94
C ALA A 303 -2.36 3.32 -23.23
N ASN A 304 -1.63 2.21 -23.23
CA ASN A 304 -1.54 1.33 -24.39
C ASN A 304 -2.84 0.52 -24.56
N GLY A 305 -3.90 1.15 -25.06
CA GLY A 305 -5.25 0.58 -25.15
C GLY A 305 -5.42 -0.60 -26.12
N SER A 306 -4.47 -0.83 -27.04
CA SER A 306 -4.39 -2.07 -27.83
C SER A 306 -3.83 -3.24 -27.02
N HIS A 307 -3.28 -2.94 -25.84
CA HIS A 307 -2.53 -3.82 -24.96
C HIS A 307 -1.33 -4.49 -25.64
N GLN A 308 -0.98 -4.12 -26.87
CA GLN A 308 0.03 -4.78 -27.68
C GLN A 308 1.13 -3.79 -28.08
N ILE A 309 2.38 -4.22 -27.95
CA ILE A 309 3.58 -3.46 -28.25
C ILE A 309 4.39 -4.29 -29.24
N ALA A 310 4.54 -3.80 -30.47
CA ALA A 310 5.35 -4.45 -31.48
C ALA A 310 6.58 -3.58 -31.75
N SER A 311 7.77 -4.12 -31.49
CA SER A 311 9.01 -3.39 -31.69
C SER A 311 10.10 -4.30 -32.25
N SER A 312 10.90 -3.76 -33.17
CA SER A 312 12.11 -4.42 -33.65
C SER A 312 13.29 -3.81 -32.93
N VAL A 313 14.01 -4.60 -32.15
CA VAL A 313 15.14 -4.13 -31.36
C VAL A 313 16.41 -4.74 -31.90
N ASN A 314 17.33 -3.87 -32.35
CA ASN A 314 18.70 -4.30 -32.61
C ASN A 314 19.55 -4.04 -31.36
N LEU A 315 19.91 -5.12 -30.67
CA LEU A 315 20.69 -5.08 -29.44
C LEU A 315 22.21 -5.14 -29.69
N GLY A 316 22.65 -5.35 -30.93
CA GLY A 316 24.07 -5.47 -31.28
C GLY A 316 24.80 -6.62 -30.57
N LEU A 317 24.07 -7.67 -30.16
CA LEU A 317 24.63 -8.78 -29.40
C LEU A 317 25.35 -9.78 -30.33
N PRO A 318 26.53 -10.30 -29.95
CA PRO A 318 27.25 -11.30 -30.74
C PRO A 318 26.38 -12.53 -31.04
N GLY A 319 26.35 -12.97 -32.30
CA GLY A 319 25.58 -14.14 -32.73
C GLY A 319 24.07 -13.88 -32.96
N ILE A 320 23.57 -12.67 -32.69
CA ILE A 320 22.17 -12.29 -32.93
C ILE A 320 22.11 -11.22 -34.01
N ALA A 321 21.40 -11.50 -35.11
CA ALA A 321 21.22 -10.56 -36.20
C ALA A 321 20.15 -9.51 -35.89
N ASN A 322 19.01 -9.95 -35.36
CA ASN A 322 17.87 -9.09 -35.04
C ASN A 322 16.94 -9.77 -34.03
N VAL A 323 16.25 -8.98 -33.22
CA VAL A 323 15.16 -9.44 -32.36
C VAL A 323 13.89 -8.66 -32.70
N SER A 324 12.83 -9.39 -33.07
CA SER A 324 11.48 -8.83 -33.16
C SER A 324 10.69 -9.20 -31.91
N VAL A 325 10.02 -8.23 -31.31
CA VAL A 325 9.31 -8.40 -30.04
C VAL A 325 7.88 -7.98 -30.18
N ILE A 326 6.99 -8.85 -29.73
CA ILE A 326 5.60 -8.53 -29.47
C ILE A 326 5.38 -8.72 -27.98
N ALA A 327 5.00 -7.67 -27.26
CA ALA A 327 4.60 -7.76 -25.87
C ALA A 327 3.12 -7.41 -25.75
N THR A 328 2.38 -8.16 -24.94
CA THR A 328 0.98 -7.90 -24.65
C THR A 328 0.76 -7.87 -23.15
N ILE A 329 0.21 -6.78 -22.63
CA ILE A 329 -0.05 -6.57 -21.20
C ILE A 329 -1.54 -6.79 -20.95
N GLY A 330 -1.89 -7.80 -20.18
CA GLY A 330 -3.27 -8.08 -19.81
C GLY A 330 -3.81 -7.09 -18.78
N GLU A 331 -5.10 -7.21 -18.48
CA GLU A 331 -5.72 -6.43 -17.41
C GLU A 331 -5.24 -6.90 -16.03
N ARG A 332 -5.22 -5.98 -15.06
CA ARG A 332 -5.09 -6.34 -13.64
C ARG A 332 -6.42 -6.93 -13.15
N PRO A 333 -6.41 -7.75 -12.07
CA PRO A 333 -7.64 -8.16 -11.40
C PRO A 333 -8.58 -6.96 -11.12
N VAL A 334 -9.88 -7.16 -11.32
CA VAL A 334 -10.87 -6.09 -11.15
C VAL A 334 -10.79 -5.51 -9.74
N GLY A 335 -10.74 -4.17 -9.63
CA GLY A 335 -10.63 -3.47 -8.34
C GLY A 335 -9.23 -3.46 -7.73
N SER A 336 -8.19 -3.85 -8.48
CA SER A 336 -6.80 -3.79 -8.01
C SER A 336 -6.01 -2.61 -8.59
N SER A 337 -5.02 -2.16 -7.81
CA SER A 337 -4.05 -1.12 -8.16
C SER A 337 -2.63 -1.67 -8.00
N TRP A 338 -1.62 -0.92 -8.46
CA TRP A 338 -0.21 -1.22 -8.17
C TRP A 338 0.24 -0.65 -6.80
N ILE A 339 -0.47 0.36 -6.29
CA ILE A 339 -0.28 0.97 -4.96
C ILE A 339 -1.59 0.92 -4.19
N ALA A 340 -1.56 0.38 -2.98
CA ALA A 340 -2.68 0.44 -2.07
C ALA A 340 -2.29 1.03 -0.72
N MET A 341 -3.22 1.78 -0.14
CA MET A 341 -3.14 2.33 1.21
C MET A 341 -4.28 1.75 2.05
N GLY A 342 -3.94 1.03 3.12
CA GLY A 342 -4.98 0.45 3.96
C GLY A 342 -4.46 -0.36 5.14
N THR A 343 -5.37 -1.12 5.75
CA THR A 343 -5.13 -2.01 6.89
C THR A 343 -4.79 -3.42 6.42
N GLN A 344 -4.52 -4.32 7.38
CA GLN A 344 -4.30 -5.74 7.13
C GLN A 344 -5.34 -6.34 6.17
N GLY A 345 -4.89 -7.17 5.22
CA GLY A 345 -5.72 -7.88 4.24
C GLY A 345 -5.82 -7.21 2.86
N VAL A 346 -5.50 -5.92 2.75
CA VAL A 346 -5.44 -5.23 1.46
C VAL A 346 -4.37 -5.86 0.58
N SER A 347 -4.67 -6.03 -0.71
CA SER A 347 -3.77 -6.66 -1.69
C SER A 347 -3.62 -5.81 -2.94
N VAL A 348 -2.42 -5.88 -3.54
CA VAL A 348 -2.10 -5.29 -4.85
C VAL A 348 -1.64 -6.39 -5.80
N HIS A 349 -1.86 -6.15 -7.09
CA HIS A 349 -1.60 -7.13 -8.13
C HIS A 349 -0.85 -6.52 -9.32
N THR A 350 0.08 -7.28 -9.90
CA THR A 350 0.65 -6.93 -11.20
C THR A 350 -0.28 -7.37 -12.34
N ALA A 351 -0.11 -6.77 -13.51
CA ALA A 351 -0.75 -7.27 -14.72
C ALA A 351 -0.09 -8.58 -15.18
N GLN A 352 -0.85 -9.45 -15.83
CA GLN A 352 -0.29 -10.55 -16.60
C GLN A 352 0.39 -9.99 -17.84
N THR A 353 1.53 -10.53 -18.25
CA THR A 353 2.21 -10.09 -19.47
C THR A 353 2.64 -11.28 -20.31
N ARG A 354 2.49 -11.13 -21.62
CA ARG A 354 2.96 -12.07 -22.64
C ARG A 354 4.02 -11.40 -23.49
N ILE A 355 5.11 -12.10 -23.77
CA ILE A 355 6.18 -11.64 -24.65
C ILE A 355 6.45 -12.73 -25.66
N LEU A 356 6.50 -12.37 -26.93
CA LEU A 356 7.00 -13.19 -28.01
C LEU A 356 8.22 -12.50 -28.60
N ALA A 357 9.39 -13.05 -28.31
CA ALA A 357 10.67 -12.61 -28.86
C ALA A 357 11.10 -13.56 -29.97
N THR A 358 11.06 -13.08 -31.21
CA THR A 358 11.59 -13.82 -32.37
C THR A 358 13.03 -13.42 -32.59
N VAL A 359 13.96 -14.28 -32.17
CA VAL A 359 15.39 -14.04 -32.24
C VAL A 359 15.96 -14.66 -33.51
N ASN A 360 16.50 -13.84 -34.39
CA ASN A 360 17.24 -14.31 -35.56
C ASN A 360 18.71 -14.50 -35.19
N VAL A 361 19.09 -15.76 -35.00
CA VAL A 361 20.45 -16.18 -34.64
C VAL A 361 21.28 -16.37 -35.92
N LEU A 362 22.50 -15.86 -35.93
CA LEU A 362 23.45 -16.08 -37.01
C LEU A 362 23.88 -17.56 -37.01
N GLY A 363 23.78 -18.19 -38.17
CA GLY A 363 24.12 -19.60 -38.32
C GLY A 363 25.61 -19.85 -38.52
N SER A 364 25.97 -21.11 -38.70
CA SER A 364 27.31 -21.54 -39.08
C SER A 364 27.26 -22.72 -40.06
N GLY A 365 28.29 -22.86 -40.89
CA GLY A 365 28.39 -23.94 -41.88
C GLY A 365 27.27 -23.89 -42.92
N SER A 366 26.47 -24.96 -43.01
CA SER A 366 25.34 -25.07 -43.95
C SER A 366 24.07 -24.34 -43.49
N ILE A 367 24.07 -23.75 -42.30
CA ILE A 367 22.95 -22.99 -41.74
C ILE A 367 23.31 -21.51 -41.79
N ALA A 368 22.56 -20.71 -42.55
CA ALA A 368 22.80 -19.27 -42.65
C ALA A 368 22.25 -18.50 -41.44
N SER A 369 21.06 -18.88 -40.97
CA SER A 369 20.42 -18.29 -39.79
C SER A 369 19.41 -19.26 -39.18
N ILE A 370 19.08 -19.04 -37.92
CA ILE A 370 18.03 -19.76 -37.18
C ILE A 370 17.04 -18.72 -36.65
N ASN A 371 15.75 -18.92 -36.94
CA ASN A 371 14.67 -18.14 -36.38
C ASN A 371 14.19 -18.85 -35.11
N LEU A 372 14.43 -18.25 -33.94
CA LEU A 372 14.05 -18.82 -32.65
C LEU A 372 12.92 -17.99 -32.02
N PRO A 373 11.65 -18.41 -32.17
CA PRO A 373 10.55 -17.79 -31.46
C PRO A 373 10.53 -18.27 -30.01
N VAL A 374 10.76 -17.35 -29.07
CA VAL A 374 10.67 -17.58 -27.63
C VAL A 374 9.47 -16.82 -27.10
N TYR A 375 8.49 -17.57 -26.62
CA TYR A 375 7.31 -17.04 -25.95
C TYR A 375 7.47 -17.16 -24.43
N VAL A 376 7.05 -16.12 -23.71
CA VAL A 376 7.04 -16.09 -22.26
C VAL A 376 5.76 -15.42 -21.77
N GLU A 377 4.97 -16.15 -21.01
CA GLU A 377 3.87 -15.65 -20.21
C GLU A 377 4.33 -15.51 -18.77
N VAL A 378 4.02 -14.37 -18.15
CA VAL A 378 4.18 -14.14 -16.72
C VAL A 378 2.80 -13.80 -16.15
N ALA A 379 2.29 -14.69 -15.30
CA ALA A 379 1.02 -14.50 -14.59
C ALA A 379 1.12 -13.33 -13.59
N SER A 380 -0.03 -12.89 -13.06
CA SER A 380 -0.06 -11.82 -12.06
C SER A 380 0.63 -12.25 -10.76
N GLY A 381 1.54 -11.40 -10.27
CA GLY A 381 2.05 -11.47 -8.91
C GLY A 381 1.07 -10.79 -7.94
N THR A 382 1.04 -11.27 -6.70
CA THR A 382 0.18 -10.74 -5.64
C THR A 382 1.00 -10.39 -4.41
N ALA A 383 0.71 -9.24 -3.81
CA ALA A 383 1.25 -8.85 -2.51
C ALA A 383 0.10 -8.43 -1.59
N THR A 384 0.06 -8.99 -0.38
CA THR A 384 -0.99 -8.78 0.62
C THR A 384 -0.38 -8.25 1.89
N LEU A 385 -0.99 -7.21 2.48
CA LEU A 385 -0.58 -6.68 3.76
C LEU A 385 -0.94 -7.65 4.89
N ASN A 386 0.04 -8.44 5.33
CA ASN A 386 -0.17 -9.51 6.31
C ASN A 386 -0.15 -8.99 7.75
N ALA A 387 0.67 -7.98 8.05
CA ALA A 387 0.68 -7.34 9.36
C ALA A 387 1.28 -5.93 9.26
N VAL A 388 0.77 -5.04 10.11
CA VAL A 388 1.41 -3.78 10.49
C VAL A 388 1.63 -3.88 11.99
N SER A 389 2.79 -3.45 12.47
CA SER A 389 3.07 -3.38 13.90
C SER A 389 3.71 -2.03 14.20
N CYS A 390 3.00 -1.21 14.95
CA CYS A 390 3.47 0.10 15.35
C CYS A 390 4.30 0.04 16.62
N GLY A 391 5.56 0.47 16.53
CA GLY A 391 6.46 0.59 17.68
C GLY A 391 6.06 1.75 18.57
N HIS A 392 5.64 1.47 19.81
CA HIS A 392 5.35 2.48 20.82
C HIS A 392 6.23 2.29 22.08
N PRO A 393 6.84 3.35 22.64
CA PRO A 393 6.78 4.76 22.22
C PRO A 393 7.72 5.11 21.03
N ASN A 394 8.56 4.18 20.59
CA ASN A 394 9.56 4.43 19.55
C ASN A 394 9.11 3.92 18.18
N ILE A 395 8.69 4.83 17.29
CA ILE A 395 8.24 4.47 15.94
C ILE A 395 9.30 3.75 15.10
N ASN A 396 10.59 3.89 15.43
CA ASN A 396 11.66 3.20 14.71
C ASN A 396 11.63 1.67 14.89
N THR A 397 10.92 1.15 15.89
CA THR A 397 10.74 -0.30 16.08
C THR A 397 9.53 -0.84 15.31
N SER A 398 8.85 0.00 14.54
CA SER A 398 7.70 -0.41 13.73
C SER A 398 8.13 -1.34 12.59
N GLN A 399 7.26 -2.28 12.25
CA GLN A 399 7.49 -3.26 11.19
C GLN A 399 6.23 -3.45 10.36
N VAL A 400 6.43 -3.73 9.08
CA VAL A 400 5.36 -4.11 8.14
C VAL A 400 5.72 -5.46 7.52
N THR A 401 4.78 -6.40 7.53
CA THR A 401 4.94 -7.70 6.89
C THR A 401 4.01 -7.77 5.68
N VAL A 402 4.59 -8.01 4.51
CA VAL A 402 3.85 -8.22 3.27
C VAL A 402 4.03 -9.67 2.83
N GLY A 403 2.91 -10.37 2.61
CA GLY A 403 2.90 -11.71 2.02
C GLY A 403 2.94 -11.59 0.50
N VAL A 404 3.93 -12.18 -0.14
CA VAL A 404 4.21 -11.99 -1.56
C VAL A 404 4.21 -13.32 -2.28
N THR A 405 3.45 -13.40 -3.37
CA THR A 405 3.41 -14.55 -4.28
C THR A 405 3.80 -14.06 -5.68
N PRO A 406 5.00 -14.39 -6.17
CA PRO A 406 5.40 -14.06 -7.54
C PRO A 406 4.48 -14.71 -8.57
N GLY A 407 4.37 -14.09 -9.74
CA GLY A 407 3.66 -14.67 -10.88
C GLY A 407 4.34 -15.95 -11.38
N ILE A 408 3.52 -16.92 -11.81
CA ILE A 408 3.98 -18.12 -12.51
C ILE A 408 4.47 -17.72 -13.91
N VAL A 409 5.61 -18.23 -14.32
CA VAL A 409 6.16 -18.10 -15.68
C VAL A 409 5.82 -19.35 -16.47
N ASP A 410 5.30 -19.18 -17.68
CA ASP A 410 5.08 -20.26 -18.64
C ASP A 410 5.75 -19.86 -19.96
N ALA A 411 6.66 -20.68 -20.47
CA ALA A 411 7.49 -20.31 -21.60
C ALA A 411 7.57 -21.42 -22.64
N TRP A 412 7.66 -21.02 -23.90
CA TRP A 412 7.63 -21.92 -25.05
C TRP A 412 8.67 -21.53 -26.08
N ILE A 413 9.26 -22.54 -26.74
CA ILE A 413 9.78 -22.37 -28.11
C ILE A 413 8.73 -23.02 -29.01
N GLY A 414 8.09 -22.23 -29.88
CA GLY A 414 6.97 -22.73 -30.69
C GLY A 414 6.31 -21.64 -31.53
N ASN A 415 5.37 -22.04 -32.37
CA ASN A 415 4.68 -21.14 -33.29
C ASN A 415 3.50 -20.45 -32.59
N VAL A 416 3.78 -19.32 -31.95
CA VAL A 416 2.78 -18.49 -31.28
C VAL A 416 2.29 -17.40 -32.22
N THR A 417 0.97 -17.31 -32.39
CA THR A 417 0.36 -16.29 -33.27
C THR A 417 0.05 -15.00 -32.51
N VAL A 418 -0.21 -13.93 -33.25
CA VAL A 418 -0.69 -12.65 -32.66
C VAL A 418 -2.02 -12.83 -31.93
N ALA A 419 -2.90 -13.74 -32.37
CA ALA A 419 -4.15 -14.03 -31.70
C ALA A 419 -3.94 -14.70 -30.33
N ASP A 420 -2.93 -15.56 -30.22
CA ASP A 420 -2.54 -16.18 -28.96
C ASP A 420 -1.98 -15.14 -27.97
N MET A 421 -1.36 -14.07 -28.47
CA MET A 421 -0.83 -13.00 -27.62
C MET A 421 -1.92 -12.18 -26.94
N THR A 422 -3.08 -12.00 -27.57
CA THR A 422 -4.18 -11.17 -27.06
C THR A 422 -5.28 -11.94 -26.32
N ASN A 423 -5.33 -13.27 -26.47
CA ASN A 423 -6.35 -14.10 -25.81
C ASN A 423 -5.91 -14.57 -24.40
N PHE A 424 -6.13 -13.74 -23.38
CA PHE A 424 -5.81 -14.07 -21.98
C PHE A 424 -6.81 -15.05 -21.32
N ALA A 425 -7.90 -15.43 -22.00
CA ALA A 425 -8.89 -16.35 -21.44
C ALA A 425 -8.43 -17.82 -21.50
N THR A 426 -7.54 -18.16 -22.44
CA THR A 426 -6.98 -19.50 -22.58
C THR A 426 -5.47 -19.47 -22.55
N LYS A 427 -4.86 -20.46 -21.90
CA LYS A 427 -3.41 -20.66 -21.96
C LYS A 427 -3.00 -21.09 -23.37
N PRO A 428 -1.97 -20.48 -23.98
CA PRO A 428 -1.50 -20.88 -25.29
C PRO A 428 -0.85 -22.27 -25.23
N ASN A 429 -1.07 -23.06 -26.27
CA ASN A 429 -0.41 -24.34 -26.51
C ASN A 429 0.04 -24.38 -27.98
N PRO A 430 1.17 -23.73 -28.30
CA PRO A 430 1.59 -23.54 -29.69
C PRO A 430 2.08 -24.84 -30.33
N PRO A 431 1.85 -25.06 -31.64
CA PRO A 431 2.48 -26.15 -32.37
C PRO A 431 3.99 -25.87 -32.58
N PRO A 432 4.78 -26.86 -33.03
CA PRO A 432 6.20 -26.66 -33.35
C PRO A 432 6.42 -25.53 -34.36
N ALA A 433 7.45 -24.71 -34.13
CA ALA A 433 7.86 -23.65 -35.05
C ALA A 433 8.96 -24.10 -36.00
N THR A 434 8.94 -23.63 -37.25
CA THR A 434 10.07 -23.81 -38.17
C THR A 434 11.23 -22.93 -37.74
N LEU A 435 12.31 -23.54 -37.26
CA LEU A 435 13.49 -22.84 -36.79
C LEU A 435 14.44 -22.48 -37.94
N VAL A 436 14.60 -23.40 -38.90
CA VAL A 436 15.45 -23.20 -40.08
C VAL A 436 14.99 -24.10 -41.21
N THR A 437 15.19 -23.66 -42.45
CA THR A 437 15.00 -24.48 -43.64
C THR A 437 16.34 -24.69 -44.33
N VAL A 438 16.74 -25.95 -44.50
CA VAL A 438 18.01 -26.33 -45.15
C VAL A 438 17.68 -27.19 -46.36
N LEU A 439 18.11 -26.76 -47.56
CA LEU A 439 17.84 -27.47 -48.82
C LEU A 439 16.34 -27.78 -49.05
N GLY A 440 15.46 -26.86 -48.63
CA GLY A 440 14.01 -27.03 -48.74
C GLY A 440 13.38 -27.91 -47.65
N ILE A 441 14.16 -28.46 -46.73
CA ILE A 441 13.69 -29.27 -45.61
C ILE A 441 13.53 -28.39 -44.37
N PRO A 442 12.30 -28.24 -43.82
CA PRO A 442 12.09 -27.49 -42.59
C PRO A 442 12.52 -28.32 -41.38
N ILE A 443 13.29 -27.70 -40.49
CA ILE A 443 13.57 -28.19 -39.14
C ILE A 443 12.66 -27.43 -38.19
N THR A 444 11.78 -28.17 -37.53
CA THR A 444 10.83 -27.62 -36.56
C THR A 444 11.28 -27.91 -35.14
N GLY A 445 10.95 -27.03 -34.21
CA GLY A 445 11.28 -27.15 -32.80
C GLY A 445 10.08 -26.85 -31.90
N LEU A 446 9.96 -27.61 -30.82
CA LEU A 446 9.00 -27.34 -29.74
C LEU A 446 9.68 -27.57 -28.38
N ALA A 447 9.52 -26.63 -27.46
CA ALA A 447 9.95 -26.76 -26.07
C ALA A 447 8.92 -26.11 -25.14
N HIS A 448 8.77 -26.64 -23.92
CA HIS A 448 7.89 -26.06 -22.90
C HIS A 448 8.54 -26.06 -21.53
N VAL A 449 8.46 -24.92 -20.83
CA VAL A 449 8.90 -24.82 -19.44
C VAL A 449 7.90 -23.99 -18.64
N GLY A 450 7.32 -24.59 -17.60
CA GLY A 450 6.54 -23.91 -16.58
C GLY A 450 7.32 -23.76 -15.28
N MET A 451 7.30 -22.58 -14.67
CA MET A 451 8.04 -22.26 -13.44
C MET A 451 7.20 -21.37 -12.52
N GLY A 452 7.10 -21.71 -11.24
CA GLY A 452 6.42 -20.84 -10.28
C GLY A 452 6.41 -21.43 -8.88
N ASN A 453 6.06 -20.59 -7.91
CA ASN A 453 5.73 -20.99 -6.55
C ASN A 453 4.32 -20.51 -6.24
N THR A 454 3.48 -21.39 -5.69
CA THR A 454 2.10 -21.08 -5.31
C THR A 454 1.98 -20.61 -3.86
N THR A 455 3.07 -20.65 -3.09
CA THR A 455 3.05 -20.38 -1.64
C THR A 455 3.53 -18.96 -1.35
N PRO A 456 2.72 -18.13 -0.67
CA PRO A 456 3.14 -16.79 -0.28
C PRO A 456 4.38 -16.82 0.63
N THR A 457 5.32 -15.91 0.37
CA THR A 457 6.51 -15.70 1.20
C THR A 457 6.38 -14.38 1.96
N ASN A 458 6.60 -14.40 3.28
CA ASN A 458 6.56 -13.18 4.09
C ASN A 458 7.84 -12.36 3.93
N VAL A 459 7.67 -11.07 3.66
CA VAL A 459 8.74 -10.07 3.60
C VAL A 459 8.50 -9.04 4.68
N ASN A 460 9.47 -8.90 5.59
CA ASN A 460 9.40 -7.92 6.68
C ASN A 460 10.15 -6.65 6.30
N PHE A 461 9.55 -5.50 6.54
CA PHE A 461 10.13 -4.16 6.36
C PHE A 461 10.28 -3.51 7.72
N SER A 462 11.50 -3.10 8.06
CA SER A 462 11.76 -2.25 9.23
C SER A 462 11.38 -0.80 8.94
N TYR A 463 11.22 0.02 9.97
CA TYR A 463 10.98 1.46 9.78
C TYR A 463 12.06 2.14 8.91
N SER A 464 13.34 1.75 9.04
CA SER A 464 14.41 2.27 8.18
C SER A 464 14.27 1.83 6.73
N ASP A 465 13.81 0.59 6.46
CA ASP A 465 13.51 0.14 5.10
C ASP A 465 12.40 0.98 4.47
N ILE A 466 11.37 1.31 5.25
CA ILE A 466 10.23 2.12 4.83
C ILE A 466 10.69 3.55 4.50
N GLN A 467 11.48 4.17 5.38
CA GLN A 467 12.02 5.52 5.14
C GLN A 467 12.94 5.59 3.93
N ALA A 468 13.76 4.55 3.71
CA ALA A 468 14.61 4.45 2.52
C ALA A 468 13.82 4.12 1.24
N GLY A 469 12.59 3.61 1.36
CA GLY A 469 11.82 3.03 0.25
C GLY A 469 12.54 1.83 -0.37
N THR A 470 13.14 0.98 0.47
CA THR A 470 13.90 -0.19 0.05
C THR A 470 12.97 -1.17 -0.67
N LYS A 471 13.32 -1.56 -1.91
CA LYS A 471 12.66 -2.66 -2.64
C LYS A 471 13.25 -4.00 -2.18
N LYS A 472 12.37 -4.96 -1.88
CA LYS A 472 12.75 -6.34 -1.57
C LYS A 472 12.18 -7.27 -2.63
N THR A 473 13.05 -8.11 -3.20
CA THR A 473 12.69 -9.07 -4.25
C THR A 473 12.33 -10.41 -3.62
N VAL A 474 11.21 -10.98 -4.02
CA VAL A 474 10.84 -12.37 -3.76
C VAL A 474 10.99 -13.17 -5.03
N THR A 475 11.85 -14.20 -4.98
CA THR A 475 12.14 -15.08 -6.11
C THR A 475 11.48 -16.42 -5.90
N THR A 476 10.92 -16.99 -6.97
CA THR A 476 10.43 -18.37 -6.99
C THR A 476 11.60 -19.34 -6.83
N THR A 477 11.40 -20.40 -6.04
CA THR A 477 12.45 -21.38 -5.70
C THR A 477 13.01 -22.13 -6.90
N ASN A 478 12.29 -22.16 -8.02
CA ASN A 478 12.62 -22.95 -9.20
C ASN A 478 13.48 -22.17 -10.22
N PHE A 479 13.86 -20.92 -9.92
CA PHE A 479 14.58 -20.03 -10.83
C PHE A 479 16.12 -20.14 -10.73
N LEU A 480 16.65 -21.31 -10.36
CA LEU A 480 18.09 -21.52 -10.15
C LEU A 480 18.88 -21.66 -11.48
N THR A 481 18.20 -21.93 -12.59
CA THR A 481 18.76 -22.07 -13.94
C THR A 481 18.13 -21.06 -14.89
N SER A 482 18.81 -20.72 -16.00
CA SER A 482 18.25 -19.76 -16.95
C SER A 482 17.05 -20.35 -17.70
N LEU A 483 16.08 -19.48 -18.04
CA LEU A 483 14.89 -19.87 -18.79
C LEU A 483 15.27 -20.46 -20.15
N THR A 484 16.23 -19.85 -20.85
CA THR A 484 16.68 -20.35 -22.16
C THR A 484 17.38 -21.69 -22.06
N SER A 485 18.22 -21.91 -21.04
CA SER A 485 18.86 -23.21 -20.84
C SER A 485 17.84 -24.29 -20.56
N SER A 486 16.77 -23.97 -19.82
CA SER A 486 15.69 -24.91 -19.52
C SER A 486 14.89 -25.24 -20.78
N LEU A 487 14.52 -24.23 -21.58
CA LEU A 487 13.82 -24.40 -22.86
C LEU A 487 14.66 -25.17 -23.88
N LEU A 488 15.95 -24.88 -24.00
CA LEU A 488 16.83 -25.59 -24.92
C LEU A 488 17.11 -27.02 -24.45
N GLY A 489 17.10 -27.27 -23.14
CA GLY A 489 17.18 -28.63 -22.60
C GLY A 489 15.95 -29.48 -22.94
N ASP A 490 14.77 -28.86 -23.01
CA ASP A 490 13.49 -29.51 -23.37
C ASP A 490 13.17 -29.42 -24.88
N LEU A 491 14.05 -28.82 -25.68
CA LEU A 491 13.80 -28.58 -27.11
C LEU A 491 13.82 -29.88 -27.90
N THR A 492 12.65 -30.26 -28.42
CA THR A 492 12.47 -31.36 -29.35
C THR A 492 12.57 -30.86 -30.79
N LEU A 493 13.51 -31.40 -31.56
CA LEU A 493 13.68 -31.07 -32.97
C LEU A 493 13.07 -32.16 -33.85
N ASN A 494 12.28 -31.75 -34.84
CA ASN A 494 11.72 -32.63 -35.86
C ASN A 494 12.16 -32.16 -37.25
N ILE A 495 12.80 -33.06 -38.01
CA ILE A 495 13.30 -32.82 -39.35
C ILE A 495 12.37 -33.53 -40.31
N ALA A 496 11.61 -32.77 -41.11
CA ALA A 496 10.65 -33.38 -42.03
C ALA A 496 11.38 -34.09 -43.20
N GLY A 497 11.08 -35.37 -43.44
CA GLY A 497 11.61 -36.11 -44.59
C GLY A 497 12.85 -36.95 -44.26
N ILE A 498 13.94 -36.78 -45.04
CA ILE A 498 15.16 -37.61 -44.92
C ILE A 498 16.01 -37.12 -43.74
N PRO A 499 16.31 -37.96 -42.74
CA PRO A 499 17.16 -37.57 -41.63
C PRO A 499 18.59 -37.32 -42.14
N ILE A 500 19.00 -36.05 -42.19
CA ILE A 500 20.39 -35.67 -42.47
C ILE A 500 21.19 -35.83 -41.17
N PRO A 501 22.13 -36.79 -41.08
CA PRO A 501 22.88 -37.04 -39.86
C PRO A 501 23.65 -35.78 -39.42
N GLY A 502 23.56 -35.45 -38.13
CA GLY A 502 24.30 -34.33 -37.53
C GLY A 502 23.65 -32.95 -37.69
N LEU A 503 22.60 -32.79 -38.53
CA LEU A 503 21.97 -31.48 -38.73
C LEU A 503 21.27 -30.96 -37.47
N GLY A 504 20.56 -31.83 -36.75
CA GLY A 504 19.96 -31.49 -35.45
C GLY A 504 21.03 -31.12 -34.41
N ALA A 505 22.17 -31.83 -34.39
CA ALA A 505 23.28 -31.52 -33.50
C ALA A 505 23.93 -30.17 -33.82
N LEU A 506 24.03 -29.80 -35.11
CA LEU A 506 24.49 -28.48 -35.54
C LEU A 506 23.55 -27.36 -35.09
N VAL A 507 22.23 -27.55 -35.25
CA VAL A 507 21.21 -26.59 -34.75
C VAL A 507 21.36 -26.40 -33.24
N MET A 508 21.42 -27.48 -32.47
CA MET A 508 21.60 -27.40 -31.02
C MET A 508 22.93 -26.76 -30.62
N SER A 509 24.02 -27.02 -31.36
CA SER A 509 25.32 -26.41 -31.10
C SER A 509 25.29 -24.89 -31.33
N ILE A 510 24.61 -24.42 -32.39
CA ILE A 510 24.46 -22.98 -32.67
C ILE A 510 23.62 -22.35 -31.55
N LEU A 511 22.47 -22.94 -31.21
CA LEU A 511 21.58 -22.42 -30.17
C LEU A 511 22.26 -22.38 -28.79
N ASN A 512 23.00 -23.41 -28.41
CA ASN A 512 23.76 -23.44 -27.16
C ASN A 512 24.84 -22.35 -27.12
N GLY A 513 25.47 -22.04 -28.25
CA GLY A 513 26.46 -20.96 -28.37
C GLY A 513 25.90 -19.56 -28.17
N VAL A 514 24.58 -19.37 -28.28
CA VAL A 514 23.90 -18.07 -28.12
C VAL A 514 22.93 -18.01 -26.92
N THR A 515 22.93 -19.01 -26.05
CA THR A 515 22.16 -19.04 -24.79
C THR A 515 22.29 -17.75 -23.98
N SER A 516 23.53 -17.36 -23.64
CA SER A 516 23.79 -16.16 -22.83
C SER A 516 23.34 -14.86 -23.51
N PRO A 517 23.63 -14.62 -24.81
CA PRO A 517 23.03 -13.51 -25.55
C PRO A 517 21.49 -13.49 -25.49
N ILE A 518 20.82 -14.63 -25.68
CA ILE A 518 19.34 -14.70 -25.65
C ILE A 518 18.82 -14.41 -24.24
N ASP A 519 19.45 -14.94 -23.19
CA ASP A 519 19.10 -14.61 -21.81
C ASP A 519 19.20 -13.10 -21.55
N GLN A 520 20.24 -12.45 -22.08
CA GLN A 520 20.40 -11.00 -21.96
C GLN A 520 19.31 -10.23 -22.71
N VAL A 521 18.90 -10.70 -23.90
CA VAL A 521 17.75 -10.15 -24.64
C VAL A 521 16.50 -10.23 -23.79
N LEU A 522 16.14 -11.43 -23.33
CA LEU A 522 14.94 -11.67 -22.54
C LEU A 522 14.97 -10.82 -21.27
N ALA A 523 16.06 -10.86 -20.50
CA ALA A 523 16.23 -10.06 -19.30
C ALA A 523 16.06 -8.55 -19.58
N SER A 524 16.60 -8.04 -20.69
CA SER A 524 16.45 -6.63 -21.07
C SER A 524 15.02 -6.27 -21.45
N LEU A 525 14.32 -7.13 -22.20
CA LEU A 525 12.93 -6.92 -22.61
C LEU A 525 11.98 -6.97 -21.43
N LEU A 526 12.12 -7.98 -20.59
CA LEU A 526 11.33 -8.16 -19.37
C LEU A 526 11.58 -7.02 -18.39
N SER A 527 12.85 -6.64 -18.20
CA SER A 527 13.23 -5.46 -17.40
C SER A 527 12.58 -4.18 -17.95
N ALA A 528 12.63 -3.94 -19.27
CA ALA A 528 12.02 -2.75 -19.88
C ALA A 528 10.49 -2.69 -19.69
N LEU A 529 9.81 -3.84 -19.73
CA LEU A 529 8.38 -3.95 -19.41
C LEU A 529 8.09 -3.83 -17.92
N GLY A 530 9.13 -3.83 -17.08
CA GLY A 530 8.97 -4.01 -15.66
C GLY A 530 8.36 -5.39 -15.38
N ILE A 531 9.09 -6.45 -15.66
CA ILE A 531 8.76 -7.82 -15.30
C ILE A 531 10.04 -8.53 -14.84
N GLY A 532 9.99 -9.13 -13.65
CA GLY A 532 11.00 -10.09 -13.21
C GLY A 532 10.55 -11.50 -13.52
N LEU A 533 11.39 -12.31 -14.17
CA LEU A 533 11.07 -13.71 -14.37
C LEU A 533 11.12 -14.47 -13.04
N GLY A 534 9.98 -15.01 -12.63
CA GLY A 534 9.84 -15.69 -11.35
C GLY A 534 10.26 -14.80 -10.17
N GLN A 535 10.19 -13.47 -10.32
CA GLN A 535 10.60 -12.49 -9.33
C GLN A 535 9.56 -11.38 -9.27
N VAL A 536 9.30 -10.91 -8.06
CA VAL A 536 8.48 -9.72 -7.86
C VAL A 536 9.10 -8.85 -6.77
N ASP A 537 9.10 -7.54 -7.02
CA ASP A 537 9.60 -6.56 -6.07
C ASP A 537 8.42 -5.99 -5.30
N VAL A 538 8.59 -5.90 -3.99
CA VAL A 538 7.65 -5.25 -3.08
C VAL A 538 8.38 -4.18 -2.29
N TRP A 539 7.69 -3.09 -1.99
CA TRP A 539 8.20 -2.08 -1.08
C TRP A 539 7.07 -1.40 -0.33
N VAL A 540 7.39 -0.96 0.88
CA VAL A 540 6.47 -0.21 1.72
C VAL A 540 6.81 1.27 1.61
N LEU A 541 5.85 2.04 1.14
CA LEU A 541 5.94 3.47 0.82
C LEU A 541 5.70 4.35 2.05
N GLY A 542 5.03 3.81 3.06
CA GLY A 542 4.76 4.51 4.29
C GLY A 542 4.04 3.62 5.29
N ILE A 543 4.11 4.03 6.55
CA ILE A 543 3.37 3.44 7.65
C ILE A 543 2.64 4.55 8.38
N ARG A 544 1.39 4.29 8.74
CA ARG A 544 0.60 5.15 9.61
C ARG A 544 0.41 4.43 10.94
N CYS A 545 1.06 4.99 11.94
CA CYS A 545 0.87 4.64 13.34
C CYS A 545 0.18 5.82 14.00
N ASP A 546 -1.10 6.06 13.68
CA ASP A 546 -1.82 7.08 14.41
C ASP A 546 -1.73 6.76 15.90
N GLY A 547 -1.45 7.78 16.71
CA GLY A 547 -1.72 7.66 18.14
C GLY A 547 -3.18 7.24 18.31
N ALA A 548 -3.44 6.35 19.26
CA ALA A 548 -4.81 5.90 19.49
C ALA A 548 -5.71 7.10 19.83
N VAL A 549 -6.96 7.04 19.38
CA VAL A 549 -7.94 8.11 19.57
C VAL A 549 -9.10 7.58 20.39
N LEU A 550 -9.64 8.44 21.26
CA LEU A 550 -10.81 8.13 22.06
C LEU A 550 -12.04 7.94 21.18
N VAL A 551 -12.86 6.97 21.53
CA VAL A 551 -14.09 6.63 20.83
C VAL A 551 -15.20 6.35 21.85
N ASN A 552 -16.44 6.60 21.41
CA ASN A 552 -17.65 6.47 22.22
C ASN A 552 -18.53 5.32 21.75
#